data_AF-A0A1Q9NDU6-F1
#
_entry.id   AF-A0A1Q9NDU6-F1
#
_cell.length_a   1.000
_cell.length_b   1.000
_cell.length_c   1.000
_cell.angle_alpha   90.00
_cell.angle_beta   90.00
_cell.angle_gamma   90.00
#
_symmetry.space_group_name_H-M   'P 1'
#
loop_
_entity.id
_entity.type
_entity.pdbx_description
1 polymer ?
#
loop_
_entity_poly.entity_id
_entity_poly.type
_entity_poly.pdbx_seq_one_letter_code
_entity_poly.pdbx_strand_id
1 'polypeptide(L)'
;EGLATIADALFRDGALNINYVGGDPIPNTHTILASQVHQTSNVTQLWNSNLYCSEETMQLLFDVFDVWLPDFKYGNNKCAERLSGVKNYFDVVSRNHLIAYNSGEVITRHLVMPNHVECCTIPMNVDNALANYEVHWILRGGDTGRRGVEHRDILQLRFTHLKM
;
A
#
# COMPACT_ATOMS: atom_id res chain seq x y z
N GLU A 1 -4.17 18.25 -19.57
CA GLU A 1 -3.62 16.97 -20.06
C GLU A 1 -4.21 15.83 -19.24
N GLY A 2 -4.46 14.67 -19.82
CA GLY A 2 -5.02 13.51 -19.09
C GLY A 2 -3.95 12.69 -18.36
N LEU A 3 -4.34 11.92 -17.35
CA LEU A 3 -3.41 11.07 -16.57
C LEU A 3 -2.57 10.13 -17.46
N ALA A 4 -3.18 9.54 -18.49
CA ALA A 4 -2.48 8.67 -19.45
C ALA A 4 -1.35 9.41 -20.20
N THR A 5 -1.61 10.64 -20.65
CA THR A 5 -0.60 11.46 -21.34
C THR A 5 0.60 11.76 -20.44
N ILE A 6 0.33 12.01 -19.16
CA ILE A 6 1.36 12.25 -18.15
C ILE A 6 2.17 10.97 -17.90
N ALA A 7 1.49 9.82 -17.74
CA ALA A 7 2.15 8.53 -17.56
C ALA A 7 3.05 8.17 -18.74
N ASP A 8 2.56 8.33 -19.97
CA ASP A 8 3.35 8.08 -21.18
C ASP A 8 4.55 9.04 -21.30
N ALA A 9 4.41 10.30 -20.86
CA ALA A 9 5.51 11.26 -20.83
C ALA A 9 6.58 10.85 -19.80
N LEU A 10 6.17 10.51 -18.58
CA LEU A 10 7.08 10.03 -17.54
C LEU A 10 7.84 8.78 -17.99
N PHE A 11 7.17 7.84 -18.65
CA PHE A 11 7.82 6.65 -19.19
C PHE A 11 8.86 7.01 -20.27
N ARG A 12 8.54 7.91 -21.21
CA ARG A 12 9.50 8.41 -22.21
C ARG A 12 10.70 9.09 -21.58
N ASP A 13 10.50 9.77 -20.45
CA ASP A 13 11.56 10.43 -19.68
C ASP A 13 12.37 9.45 -18.81
N GLY A 14 12.07 8.15 -18.87
CA GLY A 14 12.84 7.09 -18.23
C GLY A 14 12.28 6.58 -16.89
N ALA A 15 11.05 6.92 -16.54
CA ALA A 15 10.39 6.34 -15.37
C ALA A 15 10.26 4.81 -15.52
N LEU A 16 10.71 4.06 -14.51
CA LEU A 16 10.66 2.60 -14.52
C LEU A 16 9.25 2.05 -14.23
N ASN A 17 8.40 2.86 -13.60
CA ASN A 17 7.04 2.51 -13.23
C ASN A 17 6.18 3.77 -13.03
N ILE A 18 4.87 3.58 -13.03
CA ILE A 18 3.88 4.61 -12.71
C ILE A 18 3.20 4.22 -11.39
N ASN A 19 3.32 5.08 -10.39
CA ASN A 19 2.83 4.80 -9.03
C ASN A 19 1.71 5.76 -8.64
N TYR A 20 0.50 5.23 -8.46
CA TYR A 20 -0.65 5.99 -8.02
C TYR A 20 -0.61 6.19 -6.51
N VAL A 21 -0.21 7.40 -6.12
CA VAL A 21 -0.03 7.85 -4.74
C VAL A 21 -0.49 9.32 -4.61
N GLY A 22 -0.82 9.76 -3.40
CA GLY A 22 -1.25 11.14 -3.13
C GLY A 22 -2.36 11.19 -2.09
N GLY A 23 -2.00 11.07 -0.82
CA GLY A 23 -2.95 10.70 0.23
C GLY A 23 -3.35 9.23 0.06
N ASP A 24 -4.49 8.97 -0.55
CA ASP A 24 -4.92 7.64 -0.99
C ASP A 24 -5.56 7.73 -2.39
N PRO A 25 -5.22 6.85 -3.35
CA PRO A 25 -5.80 6.87 -4.69
C PRO A 25 -7.25 6.35 -4.76
N ILE A 26 -7.76 5.66 -3.73
CA ILE A 26 -9.13 5.10 -3.70
C ILE A 26 -10.22 6.11 -4.13
N PRO A 27 -10.28 7.36 -3.63
CA PRO A 27 -11.33 8.31 -4.01
C PRO A 27 -11.33 8.65 -5.51
N ASN A 28 -10.19 8.50 -6.17
CA ASN A 28 -10.00 8.80 -7.59
C ASN A 28 -9.99 7.55 -8.48
N THR A 29 -10.37 6.38 -7.95
CA THR A 29 -10.37 5.09 -8.67
C THR A 29 -11.00 5.21 -10.06
N HIS A 30 -12.20 5.80 -10.15
CA HIS A 30 -12.91 5.97 -11.42
C HIS A 30 -12.11 6.77 -12.46
N THR A 31 -11.43 7.85 -12.04
CA THR A 31 -10.64 8.71 -12.93
C THR A 31 -9.35 8.00 -13.35
N ILE A 32 -8.70 7.29 -12.42
CA ILE A 32 -7.49 6.52 -12.72
C ILE A 32 -7.81 5.41 -13.72
N LEU A 33 -8.83 4.59 -13.45
CA LEU A 33 -9.24 3.50 -14.34
C LEU A 33 -9.68 4.01 -15.72
N ALA A 34 -10.47 5.09 -15.76
CA ALA A 34 -10.86 5.72 -17.02
C ALA A 34 -9.67 6.25 -17.81
N SER A 35 -8.54 6.57 -17.17
CA SER A 35 -7.33 6.97 -17.89
C SER A 35 -6.55 5.80 -18.46
N GLN A 36 -6.57 4.62 -17.82
CA GLN A 36 -5.77 3.46 -18.23
C GLN A 36 -6.07 3.00 -19.66
N VAL A 37 -7.33 3.14 -20.11
CA VAL A 37 -7.74 2.78 -21.48
C VAL A 37 -7.08 3.64 -22.57
N HIS A 38 -6.48 4.76 -22.20
CA HIS A 38 -5.82 5.70 -23.11
C HIS A 38 -4.30 5.67 -23.00
N GLN A 39 -3.74 4.92 -22.05
CA GLN A 39 -2.30 4.82 -21.87
C GLN A 39 -1.72 3.87 -22.93
N THR A 40 -0.60 4.26 -23.54
CA THR A 40 0.01 3.50 -24.65
C THR A 40 1.36 2.88 -24.27
N SER A 41 1.99 3.38 -23.20
CA SER A 41 3.23 2.81 -22.68
C SER A 41 3.01 1.49 -21.96
N ASN A 42 3.87 0.51 -22.26
CA ASN A 42 3.99 -0.73 -21.49
C ASN A 42 4.95 -0.49 -20.31
N VAL A 43 4.42 0.13 -19.26
CA VAL A 43 5.17 0.50 -18.05
C VAL A 43 4.45 -0.08 -16.84
N THR A 44 5.22 -0.64 -15.89
CA THR A 44 4.66 -1.27 -14.69
C THR A 44 3.80 -0.29 -13.89
N GLN A 45 2.60 -0.71 -13.52
CA GLN A 45 1.60 0.04 -12.78
C GLN A 45 1.59 -0.35 -11.30
N LEU A 46 1.72 0.64 -10.42
CA LEU A 46 1.75 0.46 -8.96
C LEU A 46 0.52 1.10 -8.31
N TRP A 47 -0.14 0.35 -7.41
CA TRP A 47 -1.23 0.86 -6.58
C TRP A 47 -0.79 1.03 -5.13
N ASN A 48 -0.67 2.28 -4.67
CA ASN A 48 -0.19 2.63 -3.34
C ASN A 48 -1.32 3.21 -2.48
N SER A 49 -1.90 2.38 -1.62
CA SER A 49 -3.11 2.70 -0.86
C SER A 49 -3.10 2.03 0.51
N ASN A 50 -3.92 2.51 1.43
CA ASN A 50 -4.18 1.81 2.69
C ASN A 50 -5.16 0.63 2.54
N LEU A 51 -5.76 0.45 1.35
CA LEU A 51 -6.74 -0.58 1.03
C LEU A 51 -7.91 -0.66 2.03
N TYR A 52 -8.25 0.44 2.69
CA TYR A 52 -9.47 0.54 3.48
C TYR A 52 -10.63 1.00 2.57
N CYS A 53 -11.08 0.07 1.72
CA CYS A 53 -12.15 0.26 0.74
C CYS A 53 -13.10 -0.94 0.67
N SER A 54 -14.19 -0.76 -0.07
CA SER A 54 -15.21 -1.78 -0.26
C SER A 54 -14.75 -2.92 -1.19
N GLU A 55 -15.48 -4.04 -1.18
CA GLU A 55 -15.25 -5.16 -2.10
C GLU A 55 -15.40 -4.74 -3.57
N GLU A 56 -16.38 -3.90 -3.86
CA GLU A 56 -16.65 -3.39 -5.20
C GLU A 56 -15.47 -2.56 -5.71
N THR A 57 -14.81 -1.78 -4.82
CA THR A 57 -13.60 -1.05 -5.19
C THR A 57 -12.47 -2.03 -5.55
N MET A 58 -12.29 -3.09 -4.75
CA MET A 58 -11.27 -4.11 -5.06
C MET A 58 -11.56 -4.85 -6.36
N GLN A 59 -12.83 -5.15 -6.66
CA GLN A 59 -13.23 -5.78 -7.93
C GLN A 59 -12.91 -4.91 -9.14
N LEU A 60 -13.07 -3.59 -9.03
CA LEU A 60 -12.71 -2.64 -10.09
C LEU A 60 -11.20 -2.57 -10.33
N LEU A 61 -10.39 -2.79 -9.28
CA LEU A 61 -8.93 -2.72 -9.34
C LEU A 61 -8.29 -4.08 -9.67
N PHE A 62 -9.04 -5.17 -9.56
CA PHE A 62 -8.57 -6.54 -9.76
C PHE A 62 -8.01 -6.70 -11.18
N ASP A 63 -6.77 -7.18 -11.26
CA ASP A 63 -5.98 -7.41 -12.48
C ASP A 63 -5.66 -6.16 -13.31
N VAL A 64 -5.82 -4.96 -12.72
CA VAL A 64 -5.43 -3.69 -13.38
C VAL A 64 -4.01 -3.27 -13.05
N PHE A 65 -3.50 -3.63 -11.86
CA PHE A 65 -2.19 -3.18 -11.36
C PHE A 65 -1.22 -4.35 -11.16
N ASP A 66 0.02 -4.16 -11.60
CA ASP A 66 1.07 -5.18 -11.50
C ASP A 66 1.55 -5.37 -10.06
N VAL A 67 1.74 -4.25 -9.35
CA VAL A 67 2.35 -4.23 -8.01
C VAL A 67 1.48 -3.43 -7.04
N TRP A 68 1.16 -4.06 -5.92
CA TRP A 68 0.36 -3.49 -4.84
C TRP A 68 1.27 -3.10 -3.68
N LEU A 69 1.13 -1.88 -3.18
CA LEU A 69 1.90 -1.34 -2.06
C LEU A 69 1.00 -1.05 -0.84
N PRO A 70 0.32 -2.05 -0.25
CA PRO A 70 -0.70 -1.75 0.73
C PRO A 70 -0.11 -1.40 2.12
N ASP A 71 -0.72 -0.44 2.81
CA ASP A 71 -0.38 -0.11 4.21
C ASP A 71 -1.11 -1.03 5.19
N PHE A 72 -0.37 -1.73 6.05
CA PHE A 72 -0.94 -2.47 7.18
C PHE A 72 -0.53 -1.82 8.49
N LYS A 73 -1.42 -1.05 9.13
CA LYS A 73 -1.09 -0.17 10.28
C LYS A 73 -1.46 -0.79 11.62
N TYR A 74 -2.63 -1.40 11.72
CA TYR A 74 -3.19 -1.91 12.98
C TYR A 74 -3.48 -3.40 12.90
N GLY A 75 -3.01 -4.17 13.88
CA GLY A 75 -3.26 -5.61 13.99
C GLY A 75 -4.60 -5.96 14.65
N ASN A 76 -5.45 -4.96 14.96
CA ASN A 76 -6.79 -5.16 15.51
C ASN A 76 -7.65 -3.89 15.33
N ASN A 77 -8.98 -4.08 15.34
CA ASN A 77 -9.95 -2.98 15.18
C ASN A 77 -9.92 -1.97 16.34
N LYS A 78 -9.68 -2.42 17.57
CA LYS A 78 -9.65 -1.55 18.76
C LYS A 78 -8.57 -0.47 18.64
N CYS A 79 -7.39 -0.82 18.14
CA CYS A 79 -6.29 0.13 17.94
C CYS A 79 -6.60 1.09 16.79
N ALA A 80 -7.16 0.60 15.69
CA ALA A 80 -7.53 1.43 14.55
C ALA A 80 -8.59 2.49 14.92
N GLU A 81 -9.63 2.09 15.66
CA GLU A 81 -10.67 3.01 16.12
C GLU A 81 -10.10 4.02 17.11
N ARG A 82 -9.32 3.57 18.10
CA ARG A 82 -8.73 4.45 19.11
C ARG A 82 -7.73 5.47 18.53
N LEU A 83 -6.89 5.06 17.59
CA LEU A 83 -5.77 5.86 17.10
C LEU A 83 -6.09 6.65 15.83
N SER A 84 -7.12 6.25 15.06
CA SER A 84 -7.46 6.90 13.78
C SER A 84 -8.96 7.01 13.53
N GLY A 85 -9.82 6.60 14.46
CA GLY A 85 -11.28 6.69 14.29
C GLY A 85 -11.85 5.73 13.24
N VAL A 86 -11.06 4.75 12.78
CA VAL A 86 -11.45 3.82 11.72
C VAL A 86 -12.04 2.55 12.32
N LYS A 87 -13.25 2.19 11.92
CA LYS A 87 -13.96 0.98 12.38
C LYS A 87 -13.64 -0.21 11.47
N ASN A 88 -13.67 -1.43 12.02
CA ASN A 88 -13.50 -2.67 11.25
C ASN A 88 -12.22 -2.72 10.37
N TYR A 89 -11.20 -1.94 10.72
CA TYR A 89 -9.99 -1.77 9.92
C TYR A 89 -9.31 -3.11 9.61
N PHE A 90 -9.07 -3.93 10.63
CA PHE A 90 -8.34 -5.18 10.46
C PHE A 90 -9.11 -6.13 9.55
N ASP A 91 -10.42 -6.23 9.73
CA ASP A 91 -11.27 -7.11 8.92
C ASP A 91 -11.30 -6.66 7.45
N VAL A 92 -11.47 -5.36 7.19
CA VAL A 92 -11.51 -4.80 5.84
C VAL A 92 -10.16 -4.90 5.15
N VAL A 93 -9.10 -4.47 5.82
CA VAL A 93 -7.77 -4.37 5.23
C VAL A 93 -7.15 -5.74 5.04
N SER A 94 -7.26 -6.67 6.02
CA SER A 94 -6.75 -8.03 5.82
C SER A 94 -7.44 -8.76 4.65
N ARG A 95 -8.77 -8.59 4.51
CA ARG A 95 -9.53 -9.09 3.35
C ARG A 95 -9.02 -8.49 2.04
N ASN A 96 -8.83 -7.18 1.96
CA ASN A 96 -8.38 -6.51 0.74
C ASN A 96 -6.92 -6.83 0.38
N HIS A 97 -6.04 -7.00 1.37
CA HIS A 97 -4.67 -7.45 1.13
C HIS A 97 -4.65 -8.85 0.51
N LEU A 98 -5.53 -9.77 0.97
CA LEU A 98 -5.66 -11.10 0.37
C LEU A 98 -6.16 -11.03 -1.08
N ILE A 99 -7.12 -10.15 -1.38
CA ILE A 99 -7.58 -9.95 -2.76
C ILE A 99 -6.45 -9.42 -3.65
N ALA A 100 -5.71 -8.41 -3.18
CA ALA A 100 -4.54 -7.87 -3.90
C ALA A 100 -3.46 -8.94 -4.15
N TYR A 101 -3.20 -9.79 -3.15
CA TYR A 101 -2.26 -10.91 -3.26
C TYR A 101 -2.65 -11.93 -4.33
N ASN A 102 -3.95 -12.19 -4.49
CA ASN A 102 -4.44 -13.10 -5.51
C ASN A 102 -4.47 -12.48 -6.92
N SER A 103 -4.18 -11.18 -7.06
CA SER A 103 -4.25 -10.43 -8.33
C SER A 103 -2.88 -10.03 -8.87
N GLY A 104 -1.92 -9.68 -8.02
CA GLY A 104 -0.60 -9.20 -8.46
C GLY A 104 0.50 -9.40 -7.43
N GLU A 105 1.63 -8.74 -7.63
CA GLU A 105 2.74 -8.78 -6.68
C GLU A 105 2.47 -7.81 -5.51
N VAL A 106 2.58 -8.29 -4.28
CA VAL A 106 2.26 -7.48 -3.09
C VAL A 106 3.50 -7.19 -2.28
N ILE A 107 3.65 -5.91 -1.96
CA ILE A 107 4.65 -5.40 -1.03
C ILE A 107 3.93 -4.71 0.12
N THR A 108 3.67 -5.45 1.20
CA THR A 108 2.99 -4.88 2.36
C THR A 108 3.94 -3.97 3.13
N ARG A 109 3.46 -2.77 3.45
CA ARG A 109 4.17 -1.76 4.24
C ARG A 109 3.57 -1.73 5.64
N HIS A 110 4.37 -2.05 6.64
CA HIS A 110 3.95 -1.97 8.04
C HIS A 110 4.74 -0.90 8.78
N LEU A 111 4.01 -0.03 9.48
CA LEU A 111 4.56 0.96 10.38
C LEU A 111 4.66 0.35 11.77
N VAL A 112 5.88 0.14 12.26
CA VAL A 112 6.09 -0.30 13.64
C VAL A 112 5.89 0.90 14.57
N MET A 113 4.81 0.86 15.34
CA MET A 113 4.45 1.94 16.28
C MET A 113 4.97 1.64 17.69
N PRO A 114 5.55 2.63 18.40
CA PRO A 114 5.92 2.49 19.80
C PRO A 114 4.73 2.07 20.68
N ASN A 115 4.98 1.18 21.65
CA ASN A 115 3.96 0.62 22.56
C ASN A 115 2.81 -0.14 21.87
N HIS A 116 3.00 -0.53 20.60
CA HIS A 116 2.01 -1.24 19.79
C HIS A 116 2.59 -2.48 19.11
N VAL A 117 3.78 -2.93 19.53
CA VAL A 117 4.44 -4.10 18.94
C VAL A 117 3.60 -5.35 19.18
N GLU A 118 3.17 -5.59 20.41
CA GLU A 118 2.45 -6.80 20.81
C GLU A 118 1.04 -6.87 20.23
N CYS A 119 0.35 -5.74 20.11
CA CYS A 119 -1.03 -5.70 19.65
C CYS A 119 -1.19 -5.37 18.16
N CYS A 120 -0.20 -4.76 17.51
CA CYS A 120 -0.29 -4.34 16.11
C CYS A 120 0.79 -4.90 15.19
N THR A 121 1.99 -5.21 15.69
CA THR A 121 3.09 -5.72 14.85
C THR A 121 3.18 -7.25 14.89
N ILE A 122 3.26 -7.84 16.08
CA ILE A 122 3.34 -9.30 16.26
C ILE A 122 2.13 -10.01 15.65
N PRO A 123 0.87 -9.57 15.84
CA PRO A 123 -0.28 -10.31 15.29
C PRO A 123 -0.31 -10.34 13.76
N MET A 124 0.39 -9.40 13.10
CA MET A 124 0.57 -9.46 11.67
C MET A 124 1.61 -10.53 11.30
N ASN A 125 2.62 -10.75 12.13
CA ASN A 125 3.82 -11.51 11.79
C ASN A 125 3.77 -13.02 12.12
N VAL A 126 2.81 -13.50 12.93
CA VAL A 126 2.86 -14.89 13.41
C VAL A 126 1.49 -15.57 13.31
N ASP A 127 1.46 -16.63 12.49
CA ASP A 127 0.55 -17.77 12.51
C ASP A 127 -0.83 -17.72 11.83
N ASN A 128 -1.35 -16.60 11.31
CA ASN A 128 -2.65 -16.67 10.58
C ASN A 128 -2.84 -15.82 9.32
N ALA A 129 -1.97 -14.85 9.02
CA ALA A 129 -2.13 -14.00 7.82
C ALA A 129 -0.89 -13.96 6.91
N LEU A 130 0.33 -14.12 7.47
CA LEU A 130 1.57 -13.80 6.77
C LEU A 130 2.65 -14.91 6.79
N ALA A 131 2.26 -16.19 6.86
CA ALA A 131 3.21 -17.31 7.03
C ALA A 131 4.27 -17.50 5.91
N ASN A 132 4.13 -16.86 4.73
CA ASN A 132 5.08 -16.97 3.61
C ASN A 132 5.70 -15.63 3.14
N TYR A 133 5.79 -14.61 4.01
CA TYR A 133 6.44 -13.33 3.64
C TYR A 133 7.94 -13.32 3.96
N GLU A 134 8.76 -12.91 2.99
CA GLU A 134 10.11 -12.42 3.21
C GLU A 134 10.05 -11.00 3.80
N VAL A 135 10.75 -10.80 4.91
CA VAL A 135 10.76 -9.53 5.64
C VAL A 135 12.01 -8.75 5.27
N HIS A 136 11.83 -7.60 4.62
CA HIS A 136 12.90 -6.64 4.36
C HIS A 136 12.73 -5.40 5.25
N TRP A 137 13.77 -5.07 6.02
CA TRP A 137 13.80 -3.86 6.83
C TRP A 137 14.19 -2.66 5.96
N ILE A 138 13.35 -1.64 5.90
CA ILE A 138 13.69 -0.35 5.27
C ILE A 138 13.69 0.72 6.35
N LEU A 139 14.88 1.22 6.68
CA LEU A 139 15.04 2.41 7.50
C LEU A 139 14.80 3.63 6.61
N ARG A 140 13.72 4.39 6.87
CA ARG A 140 13.55 5.71 6.27
C ARG A 140 13.95 6.77 7.28
N GLY A 141 15.09 7.41 7.03
CA GLY A 141 15.42 8.69 7.67
C GLY A 141 14.41 9.75 7.21
N GLY A 142 13.79 10.45 8.16
CA GLY A 142 12.82 11.49 7.84
C GLY A 142 13.51 12.73 7.28
N ASP A 143 13.51 12.91 5.96
CA ASP A 143 13.90 14.20 5.36
C ASP A 143 12.65 15.08 5.23
N THR A 144 12.29 15.74 6.33
CA THR A 144 11.46 16.94 6.25
C THR A 144 12.41 18.12 6.31
N GLY A 145 12.45 18.94 5.26
CA GLY A 145 13.33 20.12 5.11
C GLY A 145 13.16 21.25 6.13
N ARG A 146 12.92 20.95 7.41
CA ARG A 146 12.98 21.85 8.55
C ARG A 146 14.13 21.39 9.45
N ARG A 147 15.23 22.17 9.44
CA ARG A 147 16.34 22.03 10.38
C ARG A 147 15.80 21.98 11.82
N GLY A 148 16.10 20.91 12.55
CA GLY A 148 16.16 20.96 14.01
C GLY A 148 15.23 20.06 14.83
N VAL A 149 14.70 18.94 14.30
CA VAL A 149 14.07 17.92 15.16
C VAL A 149 14.61 16.55 14.79
N GLU A 150 15.42 15.96 15.68
CA GLU A 150 15.79 14.54 15.60
C GLU A 150 14.52 13.69 15.80
N HIS A 151 13.91 13.27 14.69
CA HIS A 151 12.87 12.27 14.73
C HIS A 151 13.51 10.87 14.68
N ARG A 152 13.26 10.09 15.72
CA ARG A 152 13.60 8.66 15.80
C ARG A 152 13.14 7.96 14.52
N ASP A 153 14.04 7.20 13.94
CA ASP A 153 13.88 6.46 12.68
C ASP A 153 12.50 5.79 12.59
N ILE A 154 11.73 6.10 11.55
CA ILE A 154 10.53 5.35 11.25
C ILE A 154 10.97 4.03 10.64
N LEU A 155 10.85 2.96 11.42
CA LEU A 155 11.10 1.60 10.98
C LEU A 155 9.93 1.16 10.09
N GLN A 156 10.16 1.11 8.78
CA GLN A 156 9.17 0.61 7.83
C GLN A 156 9.52 -0.84 7.49
N LEU A 157 8.62 -1.75 7.86
CA LEU A 157 8.71 -3.15 7.52
C LEU A 157 8.12 -3.37 6.13
N ARG A 158 8.91 -3.94 5.22
CA ARG A 158 8.47 -4.40 3.92
C ARG A 158 8.29 -5.92 4.00
N PHE A 159 7.11 -6.40 3.65
CA PHE A 159 6.87 -7.83 3.48
C PHE A 159 6.71 -8.11 1.99
N THR A 160 7.45 -9.07 1.45
CA THR A 160 7.32 -9.55 0.07
C THR A 160 6.94 -11.03 0.14
N HIS A 161 5.75 -11.41 -0.32
CA HIS A 161 5.32 -12.81 -0.23
C HIS A 161 6.07 -13.66 -1.25
N LEU A 162 6.62 -14.80 -0.83
CA LEU A 162 7.13 -15.80 -1.74
C LEU A 162 5.92 -16.58 -2.29
N LYS A 163 5.59 -16.39 -3.56
CA LYS A 163 4.70 -17.33 -4.27
C LYS A 163 5.40 -18.68 -4.30
N MET A 164 4.85 -19.67 -3.60
CA MET A 164 5.23 -21.08 -3.74
C MET A 164 4.74 -21.65 -5.07
#